data_AF-A0A7C5P444-F1
#
_entry.id   AF-A0A7C5P444-F1
#
_cell.length_a   1.000
_cell.length_b   1.000
_cell.length_c   1.000
_cell.angle_alpha   90.00
_cell.angle_beta   90.00
_cell.angle_gamma   90.00
#
_symmetry.space_group_name_H-M   'P 1'
#
loop_
_entity.id
_entity.type
_entity.pdbx_description
1 polymer ?
#
loop_
_entity_poly.entity_id
_entity_poly.type
_entity_poly.pdbx_seq_one_letter_code
_entity_poly.pdbx_strand_id
1 'polypeptide(L)'
;MFGRPRELAHLSFILVILGFIIQSIAIKISETSGIMVGIAVALYFSAFPFAVAGIIANFRVEREKRFGLFGAIEVGLGVLPFLLTLIMIIYIYARFS
;
A
#
# COMPACT_ATOMS: atom_id res chain seq x y z
N MET A 1 -3.00 3.19 -21.31
CA MET A 1 -3.60 3.87 -20.14
C MET A 1 -2.62 4.12 -18.98
N PHE A 2 -1.53 3.33 -18.81
CA PHE A 2 -0.53 3.59 -17.75
C PHE A 2 0.86 3.92 -18.31
N GLY A 3 1.01 5.14 -18.85
CA GLY A 3 2.31 5.68 -19.30
C GLY A 3 3.06 6.46 -18.21
N ARG A 4 2.56 6.46 -16.98
CA ARG A 4 3.02 7.32 -15.88
C ARG A 4 3.31 6.51 -14.62
N PRO A 5 4.39 5.70 -14.62
CA PRO A 5 4.69 4.78 -13.52
C PRO A 5 4.96 5.51 -12.20
N ARG A 6 5.51 6.73 -12.27
CA ARG A 6 5.80 7.57 -11.10
C ARG A 6 4.54 8.08 -10.39
N GLU A 7 3.52 8.46 -11.14
CA GLU A 7 2.25 8.92 -10.54
C GLU A 7 1.54 7.78 -9.79
N LEU A 8 1.65 6.54 -10.31
CA LEU A 8 1.11 5.35 -9.65
C LEU A 8 1.85 5.02 -8.36
N ALA A 9 3.19 5.15 -8.35
CA ALA A 9 4.01 4.99 -7.15
C ALA A 9 3.63 6.01 -6.07
N HIS A 10 3.53 7.29 -6.43
CA HIS A 10 3.10 8.35 -5.51
C HIS A 10 1.68 8.12 -4.98
N LEU A 11 0.73 7.74 -5.84
CA LEU A 11 -0.65 7.46 -5.42
C LEU A 11 -0.71 6.31 -4.43
N SER A 12 -0.01 5.21 -4.72
CA SER A 12 0.11 4.09 -3.80
C SER A 12 0.68 4.52 -2.45
N PHE A 13 1.74 5.33 -2.47
CA PHE A 13 2.39 5.81 -1.25
C PHE A 13 1.46 6.71 -0.43
N ILE A 14 0.76 7.66 -1.07
CA ILE A 14 -0.20 8.55 -0.41
C ILE A 14 -1.29 7.75 0.29
N LEU A 15 -1.81 6.70 -0.34
CA LEU A 15 -2.83 5.83 0.28
C LEU A 15 -2.30 5.14 1.55
N VAL A 16 -1.05 4.68 1.55
CA VAL A 16 -0.42 4.11 2.75
C VAL A 16 -0.26 5.16 3.85
N ILE A 17 0.20 6.36 3.51
CA ILE A 17 0.36 7.44 4.49
C ILE A 17 -0.98 7.86 5.09
N LEU A 18 -2.03 7.97 4.27
CA LEU A 18 -3.38 8.27 4.75
C LEU A 18 -3.91 7.15 5.67
N GLY A 19 -3.71 5.89 5.31
CA GLY A 19 -4.06 4.76 6.17
C GLY A 19 -3.35 4.83 7.52
N PHE A 20 -2.05 5.17 7.52
CA PHE A 20 -1.24 5.31 8.72
C PHE A 20 -1.72 6.45 9.63
N ILE A 21 -2.05 7.61 9.04
CA ILE A 21 -2.60 8.75 9.78
C ILE A 21 -3.93 8.36 10.44
N ILE A 22 -4.86 7.75 9.69
CA ILE A 22 -6.16 7.35 10.22
C ILE A 22 -6.00 6.32 11.35
N GLN A 23 -5.13 5.32 11.17
CA GLN A 23 -4.85 4.34 12.20
C GLN A 23 -4.22 4.96 13.46
N SER A 24 -3.29 5.91 13.29
CA SER A 24 -2.65 6.62 14.42
C SER A 24 -3.65 7.45 15.21
N ILE A 25 -4.58 8.10 14.51
CA ILE A 25 -5.70 8.83 15.10
C ILE A 25 -6.61 7.86 15.87
N ALA A 26 -6.98 6.73 15.27
CA ALA A 26 -7.83 5.71 15.90
C ALA A 26 -7.23 5.17 17.21
N ILE A 27 -5.90 4.96 17.25
CA ILE A 27 -5.19 4.50 18.45
C ILE A 27 -5.23 5.58 19.55
N LYS A 28 -5.00 6.84 19.18
CA LYS A 28 -4.86 7.94 20.15
C LYS A 28 -6.17 8.35 20.81
N ILE A 29 -7.31 8.16 20.15
CA ILE A 29 -8.62 8.60 20.65
C ILE A 29 -9.25 7.56 21.62
N SER A 30 -8.57 6.45 21.93
CA SER A 30 -8.89 5.48 23.00
C SER A 30 -10.23 4.73 22.89
N GLU A 31 -11.02 4.97 21.85
CA GLU A 31 -12.00 4.03 21.37
C GLU A 31 -11.44 3.46 20.07
N THR A 32 -11.08 2.19 20.06
CA THR A 32 -10.69 1.49 18.82
C THR A 32 -11.92 1.42 17.92
N SER A 33 -12.26 2.54 17.29
CA SER A 33 -13.41 2.66 16.42
C SER A 33 -13.16 1.72 15.26
N GLY A 34 -13.87 0.58 15.25
CA GLY A 34 -13.72 -0.44 14.22
C GLY A 34 -13.92 0.13 12.82
N ILE A 35 -14.66 1.24 12.69
CA ILE A 35 -14.84 2.01 11.47
C ILE A 35 -13.51 2.65 11.03
N MET A 36 -12.80 3.37 11.90
CA MET A 36 -11.53 4.00 11.54
C MET A 36 -10.46 2.96 11.19
N VAL A 37 -10.41 1.84 11.92
CA VAL A 37 -9.54 0.72 11.59
C VAL A 37 -9.91 0.14 10.22
N GLY A 38 -11.20 -0.07 9.94
CA GLY A 38 -11.69 -0.54 8.65
C GLY A 38 -11.31 0.39 7.49
N ILE A 39 -11.41 1.71 7.69
CA ILE A 39 -10.98 2.71 6.69
C ILE A 39 -9.47 2.62 6.45
N ALA A 40 -8.66 2.53 7.50
CA ALA A 40 -7.21 2.39 7.37
C ALA A 40 -6.83 1.12 6.58
N VAL A 41 -7.47 -0.01 6.89
CA VAL A 41 -7.29 -1.27 6.16
C VAL A 41 -7.70 -1.12 4.69
N ALA A 42 -8.84 -0.49 4.41
CA ALA A 42 -9.28 -0.26 3.03
C ALA A 42 -8.28 0.58 2.23
N LEU A 43 -7.66 1.59 2.84
CA LEU A 43 -6.63 2.41 2.21
C LEU A 43 -5.36 1.60 1.93
N TYR A 44 -4.91 0.77 2.88
CA TYR A 44 -3.76 -0.11 2.70
C TYR A 44 -3.98 -1.13 1.57
N PHE A 45 -5.16 -1.76 1.51
CA PHE A 45 -5.51 -2.68 0.43
C PHE A 45 -5.64 -1.97 -0.91
N SER A 46 -6.15 -0.74 -0.92
CA SER A 46 -6.26 0.07 -2.14
C SER A 46 -4.90 0.51 -2.67
N ALA A 47 -3.88 0.66 -1.82
CA ALA A 47 -2.53 1.01 -2.26
C ALA A 47 -1.89 -0.08 -3.14
N PHE A 48 -2.12 -1.36 -2.81
CA PHE A 48 -1.53 -2.50 -3.50
C PHE A 48 -1.72 -2.51 -5.04
N PRO A 49 -2.94 -2.40 -5.60
CA PRO A 49 -3.12 -2.40 -7.06
C PRO A 49 -2.40 -1.24 -7.75
N PHE A 50 -2.27 -0.07 -7.11
CA PHE A 50 -1.51 1.06 -7.68
C PHE A 50 0.00 0.79 -7.65
N ALA A 51 0.52 0.18 -6.58
CA ALA A 51 1.92 -0.25 -6.55
C ALA A 51 2.22 -1.26 -7.66
N VAL A 52 1.37 -2.29 -7.81
CA VAL A 52 1.52 -3.30 -8.86
C VAL A 52 1.40 -2.68 -10.26
N ALA A 53 0.42 -1.81 -10.48
CA ALA A 53 0.28 -1.07 -11.74
C ALA A 53 1.51 -0.19 -12.02
N GLY A 54 2.08 0.44 -10.99
CA GLY A 54 3.32 1.19 -11.05
C GLY A 54 4.49 0.33 -11.53
N ILE A 55 4.69 -0.84 -10.91
CA ILE A 55 5.72 -1.82 -11.30
C ILE A 55 5.55 -2.22 -12.77
N ILE A 56 4.33 -2.63 -13.15
CA ILE A 56 4.04 -3.08 -14.53
C ILE A 56 4.29 -1.95 -15.52
N ALA A 57 3.84 -0.73 -15.22
CA ALA A 57 4.06 0.44 -16.05
C ALA A 57 5.55 0.77 -16.19
N ASN A 58 6.34 0.59 -15.12
CA ASN A 58 7.78 0.84 -15.12
C ASN A 58 8.54 -0.04 -16.12
N PHE A 59 8.13 -1.30 -16.28
CA PHE A 59 8.73 -2.20 -17.27
C PHE A 59 8.33 -1.88 -18.71
N ARG A 60 7.23 -1.14 -18.91
CA ARG A 60 6.67 -0.81 -20.23
C ARG A 60 7.11 0.54 -20.78
N VAL A 61 7.85 1.34 -20.00
CA VAL A 61 8.35 2.66 -20.43
C VAL A 61 9.86 2.66 -20.67
N GLU A 62 10.31 3.63 -21.47
CA GLU A 62 11.72 3.96 -21.71
C GLU A 62 12.45 4.23 -20.39
N ARG A 63 13.76 3.90 -20.33
CA ARG A 63 14.58 4.00 -19.10
C ARG A 63 14.50 5.35 -18.41
N GLU A 64 14.44 6.45 -19.17
CA GLU A 64 14.38 7.83 -18.65
C GLU A 64 13.06 8.14 -17.92
N LYS A 65 11.98 7.43 -18.28
CA LYS A 65 10.64 7.61 -17.71
C LYS A 65 10.35 6.65 -16.56
N ARG A 66 11.28 5.74 -16.27
CA ARG A 66 11.19 4.81 -15.14
C ARG A 66 11.32 5.57 -13.84
N PHE A 67 10.62 5.12 -12.81
CA PHE A 67 10.85 5.68 -11.49
C PHE A 67 12.22 5.22 -10.96
N GLY A 68 12.94 6.14 -10.32
CA GLY A 68 14.23 5.87 -9.68
C GLY A 68 14.08 5.24 -8.29
N LEU A 69 15.13 5.33 -7.48
CA LEU A 69 15.18 4.75 -6.14
C LEU A 69 13.99 5.13 -5.26
N PHE A 70 13.61 6.41 -5.24
CA PHE A 70 12.47 6.89 -4.43
C PHE A 70 11.14 6.28 -4.84
N GLY A 71 10.86 6.15 -6.15
CA GLY A 71 9.62 5.51 -6.59
C GLY A 71 9.62 4.01 -6.32
N ALA A 72 10.79 3.36 -6.30
CA ALA A 72 10.90 1.96 -5.88
C ALA A 72 10.57 1.80 -4.39
N ILE A 73 11.02 2.74 -3.54
CA ILE A 73 10.67 2.77 -2.11
C ILE A 73 9.17 2.99 -1.92
N GLU A 74 8.58 3.95 -2.63
CA GLU A 74 7.15 4.25 -2.58
C GLU A 74 6.29 3.04 -2.96
N VAL A 75 6.65 2.36 -4.05
CA VAL A 75 6.01 1.11 -4.47
C VAL A 75 6.19 0.02 -3.42
N GLY A 76 7.40 -0.15 -2.88
CA GLY A 76 7.69 -1.15 -1.85
C GLY A 76 6.82 -0.94 -0.59
N LEU A 77 6.71 0.31 -0.12
CA LEU A 77 5.81 0.69 0.96
C LEU A 77 4.34 0.47 0.60
N GLY A 78 3.97 0.68 -0.66
CA GLY A 78 2.64 0.39 -1.20
C GLY A 78 2.23 -1.08 -1.12
N VAL A 79 3.19 -2.00 -1.28
CA VAL A 79 2.95 -3.45 -1.25
C VAL A 79 3.03 -4.03 0.17
N LEU A 80 3.83 -3.40 1.04
CA LEU A 80 4.17 -3.96 2.36
C LEU A 80 2.95 -4.26 3.26
N PRO A 81 1.96 -3.36 3.44
CA PRO A 81 0.79 -3.64 4.28
C PRO A 81 0.00 -4.87 3.81
N PHE A 82 -0.13 -5.05 2.50
CA PHE A 82 -0.83 -6.19 1.91
C PHE A 82 -0.08 -7.50 2.21
N LEU A 83 1.24 -7.53 2.02
CA LEU A 83 2.06 -8.71 2.32
C LEU A 83 2.02 -9.07 3.81
N LEU A 84 2.13 -8.07 4.70
CA LEU A 84 2.03 -8.29 6.14
C LEU A 84 0.67 -8.89 6.52
N THR A 85 -0.41 -8.39 5.93
CA THR A 85 -1.76 -8.92 6.15
C THR A 85 -1.87 -10.37 5.67
N LEU A 86 -1.35 -10.68 4.48
CA LEU A 86 -1.35 -12.04 3.93
C LEU A 86 -0.56 -13.02 4.81
N ILE A 87 0.64 -12.63 5.25
CA ILE A 87 1.47 -13.45 6.17
C ILE A 87 0.71 -13.70 7.47
N MET A 88 0.04 -12.69 8.02
CA MET A 88 -0.71 -12.83 9.26
C MET A 88 -1.90 -13.78 9.11
N ILE A 89 -2.65 -13.70 7.99
CA ILE A 89 -3.75 -14.62 7.68
C ILE A 89 -3.23 -16.06 7.54
N ILE A 90 -2.14 -16.27 6.79
CA ILE A 90 -1.53 -17.59 6.61
C ILE A 90 -1.08 -18.16 7.96
N TYR A 91 -0.43 -17.35 8.80
CA TYR A 91 0.02 -17.76 10.12
C TYR A 91 -1.15 -18.19 11.01
N ILE A 92 -2.24 -17.42 11.03
CA ILE A 92 -3.44 -17.77 11.80
C ILE A 92 -4.02 -19.08 11.27
N TYR A 93 -4.21 -19.20 9.95
CA TYR A 93 -4.77 -20.41 9.36
C TYR A 93 -3.94 -21.65 9.70
N ALA A 94 -2.61 -21.59 9.52
CA ALA A 94 -1.71 -22.71 9.82
C ALA A 94 -1.65 -23.09 11.30
N ARG A 95 -1.93 -22.15 12.22
CA ARG A 95 -1.95 -22.40 13.66
C ARG A 95 -3.25 -23.06 14.15
N PHE A 96 -4.35 -22.84 13.44
CA PHE A 96 -5.69 -23.29 13.85
C PHE A 96 -6.31 -24.36 12.93
N SER A 97 -5.60 -24.82 11.89
CA SER A 97 -5.94 -26.02 11.10
C SER A 97 -5.29 -27.27 11.66
#